data_AF-A0A1I7YU90-F1
#
_entry.id   AF-A0A1I7YU90-F1
#
_cell.length_a   1.000
_cell.length_b   1.000
_cell.length_c   1.000
_cell.angle_alpha   90.00
_cell.angle_beta   90.00
_cell.angle_gamma   90.00
#
_symmetry.space_group_name_H-M   'P 1'
#
loop_
_entity.id
_entity.type
_entity.pdbx_description
1 polymer ?
#
loop_
_entity_poly.entity_id
_entity_poly.type
_entity_poly.pdbx_seq_one_letter_code
_entity_poly.pdbx_strand_id
1 'polypeptide(L)'
;MKVVLLLAVLTIVAITTAAPPKKKCGANEVWDECPRCLNTCFFRLSEAECGKKCKPAQCVCKKGYLRDTATVEQPCVLVAHCPTRDPPRQELFIAIPPPRK
;
A
#
# COMPACT_ATOMS: atom_id res chain seq x y z
N MET A 1 -24.26 8.17 49.34
CA MET A 1 -22.99 7.44 49.10
C MET A 1 -23.10 6.39 47.99
N LYS A 2 -24.11 5.51 47.98
CA LYS A 2 -24.30 4.48 46.93
C LYS A 2 -24.52 5.04 45.51
N VAL A 3 -25.27 6.14 45.38
CA VAL A 3 -25.55 6.80 44.08
C VAL A 3 -24.28 7.44 43.48
N VAL A 4 -23.43 8.03 44.32
CA VAL A 4 -22.14 8.59 43.91
C VAL A 4 -21.19 7.48 43.43
N LEU A 5 -21.20 6.33 44.13
CA LEU A 5 -20.43 5.15 43.73
C LEU A 5 -20.90 4.60 42.37
N LEU A 6 -22.21 4.53 42.14
CA LEU A 6 -22.78 4.05 40.87
C LEU A 6 -22.44 4.97 39.69
N LEU A 7 -22.50 6.29 39.90
CA LEU A 7 -22.12 7.27 38.87
C LEU A 7 -20.61 7.22 38.55
N ALA A 8 -19.76 7.04 39.57
CA ALA A 8 -18.32 6.90 39.37
C ALA A 8 -17.95 5.60 38.63
N VAL A 9 -18.65 4.49 38.90
CA VAL A 9 -18.43 3.22 38.18
C VAL A 9 -18.88 3.33 36.72
N LEU A 10 -20.01 3.99 36.44
CA LEU A 10 -20.50 4.20 35.08
C LEU A 10 -19.56 5.05 34.22
N THR A 11 -18.94 6.09 34.79
CA THR A 11 -17.97 6.91 34.05
C THR A 11 -16.66 6.16 33.78
N ILE A 12 -16.20 5.31 34.71
CA ILE A 12 -15.01 4.47 34.50
C ILE A 12 -15.22 3.45 33.36
N VAL A 13 -16.41 2.84 33.27
CA VAL A 13 -16.73 1.86 32.21
C VAL A 13 -16.81 2.50 30.82
N ALA A 14 -17.23 3.76 30.72
CA ALA A 14 -17.26 4.47 29.44
C ALA A 14 -15.87 4.75 28.85
N ILE A 15 -14.84 4.90 29.69
CA ILE A 15 -13.47 5.23 29.26
C ILE A 15 -12.73 4.00 28.72
N THR A 16 -13.04 2.80 29.21
CA THR A 16 -12.31 1.57 28.86
C THR A 16 -12.76 0.89 27.56
N THR A 17 -13.86 1.33 26.94
CA THR A 17 -14.46 0.66 25.78
C THR A 17 -14.08 1.28 24.43
N ALA A 18 -13.21 2.29 24.39
CA ALA A 18 -12.70 2.84 23.14
C ALA A 18 -11.72 1.86 22.48
N ALA A 19 -12.16 1.15 21.44
CA ALA A 19 -11.27 0.37 20.58
C ALA A 19 -10.14 1.27 20.04
N PRO A 20 -8.91 0.75 19.89
CA PRO A 20 -7.79 1.54 19.39
C PRO A 20 -8.12 2.11 18.00
N PRO A 21 -7.70 3.36 17.71
CA PRO A 21 -7.97 3.97 16.41
C PRO A 21 -7.35 3.11 15.31
N LYS A 22 -8.19 2.58 14.41
CA LYS A 22 -7.74 1.84 13.24
C LYS A 22 -6.81 2.75 12.43
N LYS A 23 -5.61 2.26 12.11
CA LYS A 23 -4.66 2.96 11.22
C LYS A 23 -5.37 3.24 9.89
N LYS A 24 -5.45 4.52 9.49
CA LYS A 24 -6.14 4.92 8.25
C LYS A 24 -5.19 4.71 7.07
N CYS A 25 -5.61 3.88 6.11
CA CYS A 25 -4.93 3.68 4.83
C CYS A 25 -5.76 4.23 3.67
N GLY A 26 -5.12 4.45 2.53
CA GLY A 26 -5.77 4.97 1.32
C GLY A 26 -6.71 3.95 0.65
N ALA A 27 -7.24 4.35 -0.51
CA ALA A 27 -8.04 3.46 -1.34
C ALA A 27 -7.21 2.23 -1.75
N ASN A 28 -7.83 1.04 -1.67
CA ASN A 28 -7.21 -0.24 -2.01
C ASN A 28 -5.96 -0.62 -1.19
N GLU A 29 -5.80 -0.01 -0.02
CA GLU A 29 -4.74 -0.31 0.93
C GLU A 29 -5.29 -0.96 2.21
N VAL A 30 -4.41 -1.66 2.92
CA VAL A 30 -4.64 -2.24 4.23
C VAL A 30 -3.40 -2.04 5.08
N TRP A 31 -3.58 -1.74 6.37
CA TRP A 31 -2.46 -1.64 7.30
C TRP A 31 -1.91 -3.04 7.56
N ASP A 32 -0.60 -3.20 7.38
CA ASP A 32 0.13 -4.43 7.70
C ASP A 32 1.24 -4.10 8.71
N GLU A 33 1.26 -4.84 9.81
CA GLU A 33 2.28 -4.69 10.86
C GLU A 33 3.60 -5.36 10.50
N CYS A 34 3.57 -6.36 9.63
CA CYS A 34 4.73 -7.14 9.18
C CYS A 34 4.65 -7.45 7.68
N PRO A 35 4.68 -6.42 6.81
CA PRO A 35 4.65 -6.66 5.38
C PRO A 35 5.94 -7.35 4.94
N ARG A 36 5.83 -8.47 4.22
CA ARG A 36 7.00 -9.22 3.72
C ARG A 36 7.46 -8.72 2.35
N CYS A 37 6.51 -8.43 1.47
CA CYS A 37 6.76 -7.92 0.12
C CYS A 37 5.97 -6.65 -0.16
N LEU A 38 6.58 -5.76 -0.93
CA LEU A 38 5.96 -4.52 -1.41
C LEU A 38 6.01 -4.57 -2.93
N ASN A 39 5.05 -5.29 -3.50
CA ASN A 39 4.97 -5.47 -4.94
C ASN A 39 4.44 -4.20 -5.63
N THR A 40 5.06 -3.84 -6.74
CA THR A 40 4.67 -2.71 -7.59
C THR A 40 4.22 -3.22 -8.96
N CYS A 41 3.70 -2.33 -9.79
CA CYS A 41 3.40 -2.69 -11.17
C CYS A 41 4.66 -3.14 -11.95
N PHE A 42 5.84 -2.62 -11.61
CA PHE A 42 7.11 -2.87 -12.32
C PHE A 42 7.95 -4.00 -11.73
N PHE A 43 7.82 -4.28 -10.43
CA PHE A 43 8.59 -5.29 -9.71
C PHE A 43 7.70 -6.09 -8.75
N ARG A 44 7.67 -7.41 -8.92
CA ARG A 44 6.80 -8.31 -8.16
C ARG A 44 7.56 -9.58 -7.82
N LEU A 45 7.41 -10.01 -6.58
CA LEU A 45 7.87 -11.30 -6.10
C LEU A 45 6.67 -12.14 -5.70
N SER A 46 6.77 -13.45 -5.90
CA SER A 46 5.84 -14.40 -5.30
C SER A 46 6.03 -14.46 -3.79
N GLU A 47 5.00 -14.90 -3.07
CA GLU A 47 5.05 -15.03 -1.61
C GLU A 47 6.17 -15.97 -1.12
N ALA A 48 6.61 -16.90 -1.97
CA ALA A 48 7.70 -17.83 -1.70
C ALA A 48 9.07 -17.17 -1.83
N GLU A 49 9.21 -16.20 -2.73
CA GLU A 49 10.43 -15.40 -2.93
C GLU A 49 10.54 -14.27 -1.90
N CYS A 50 9.41 -13.90 -1.28
CA CYS A 50 9.38 -12.99 -0.15
C CYS A 50 10.10 -13.60 1.06
N GLY A 51 11.20 -12.98 1.49
CA GLY A 51 11.89 -13.36 2.72
C GLY A 51 10.97 -13.37 3.94
N LYS A 52 11.37 -14.09 4.99
CA LYS A 52 10.59 -14.21 6.24
C LYS A 52 10.66 -12.96 7.14
N LYS A 53 11.55 -12.02 6.83
CA LYS A 53 11.78 -10.83 7.64
C LYS A 53 10.70 -9.78 7.34
N CYS A 54 10.06 -9.27 8.39
CA CYS A 54 9.14 -8.13 8.28
C CYS A 54 9.87 -6.91 7.75
N LYS A 55 9.25 -6.21 6.81
CA LYS A 55 9.54 -4.80 6.53
C LYS A 55 8.81 -3.92 7.57
N PRO A 56 9.13 -2.63 7.66
CA PRO A 56 8.42 -1.72 8.55
C PRO A 56 6.91 -1.72 8.31
N ALA A 57 6.15 -1.65 9.40
CA ALA A 57 4.70 -1.56 9.37
C ALA A 57 4.23 -0.36 8.55
N GLN A 58 3.34 -0.59 7.59
CA GLN A 58 2.85 0.44 6.68
C GLN A 58 1.54 0.00 6.00
N CYS A 59 0.91 0.93 5.28
CA CYS A 59 -0.18 0.59 4.37
C CYS A 59 0.36 -0.13 3.13
N VAL A 60 -0.17 -1.32 2.85
CA VAL A 60 0.16 -2.13 1.67
C VAL A 60 -1.05 -2.29 0.78
N CYS A 61 -0.82 -2.52 -0.53
CA CYS A 61 -1.92 -2.79 -1.45
C CYS A 61 -2.63 -4.09 -1.08
N LYS A 62 -3.97 -4.09 -1.15
CA LYS A 62 -4.79 -5.30 -0.98
C LYS A 62 -4.39 -6.36 -2.00
N LYS A 63 -4.67 -7.63 -1.69
CA LYS A 63 -4.49 -8.74 -2.64
C LYS A 63 -5.21 -8.43 -3.96
N GLY A 64 -4.52 -8.60 -5.10
CA GLY A 64 -5.04 -8.24 -6.42
C GLY A 64 -4.79 -6.80 -6.84
N TYR A 65 -4.21 -5.98 -5.96
CA TYR A 65 -3.78 -4.62 -6.24
C TYR A 65 -2.27 -4.50 -6.12
N LEU A 66 -1.69 -3.58 -6.89
CA LEU A 66 -0.26 -3.32 -6.93
C LEU A 66 0.01 -1.84 -6.93
N ARG A 67 1.15 -1.48 -6.35
CA ARG A 67 1.54 -0.08 -6.28
C ARG A 67 2.03 0.38 -7.65
N ASP A 68 1.32 1.31 -8.29
CA ASP A 68 1.83 2.06 -9.42
C ASP A 68 2.66 3.24 -8.89
N THR A 69 3.91 3.31 -9.30
CA THR A 69 4.82 4.40 -8.95
C THR A 69 4.70 5.59 -9.90
N ALA A 70 3.92 5.46 -10.98
CA ALA A 70 3.70 6.53 -11.96
C ALA A 70 2.60 7.52 -11.55
N THR A 71 1.65 7.10 -10.70
CA THR A 71 0.49 7.92 -10.30
C THR A 71 0.52 8.28 -8.81
N VAL A 72 0.29 9.55 -8.48
CA VAL A 72 0.39 10.08 -7.10
C VAL A 72 -0.94 9.94 -6.31
N GLU A 73 -2.09 9.97 -6.97
CA GLU A 73 -3.40 10.07 -6.28
C GLU A 73 -4.01 8.73 -5.84
N GLN A 74 -3.74 7.65 -6.57
CA GLN A 74 -4.20 6.30 -6.22
C GLN A 74 -3.04 5.31 -6.42
N PRO A 75 -2.21 5.09 -5.41
CA PRO A 75 -1.01 4.28 -5.58
C PRO A 75 -1.36 2.81 -5.86
N CYS A 76 -2.46 2.26 -5.34
CA CYS A 76 -2.78 0.84 -5.51
C CYS A 76 -3.87 0.61 -6.58
N VAL A 77 -3.45 0.14 -7.74
CA VAL A 77 -4.31 -0.18 -8.90
C VAL A 77 -4.52 -1.69 -9.04
N LEU A 78 -5.61 -2.10 -9.69
CA LEU A 78 -5.80 -3.51 -10.05
C LEU A 78 -4.61 -4.00 -10.88
N VAL A 79 -4.19 -5.24 -10.67
CA VAL A 79 -3.07 -5.85 -11.43
C VAL A 79 -3.29 -5.74 -12.95
N ALA A 80 -4.54 -5.86 -13.41
CA ALA A 80 -4.92 -5.74 -14.81
C ALA A 80 -4.79 -4.32 -15.37
N HIS A 81 -4.74 -3.30 -14.51
CA HIS A 81 -4.56 -1.89 -14.87
C HIS A 81 -3.12 -1.41 -14.68
N CYS A 82 -2.22 -2.29 -14.25
CA CYS A 82 -0.80 -1.93 -14.28
C CYS A 82 -0.39 -1.65 -15.73
N PRO A 83 0.45 -0.62 -15.96
CA PRO A 83 0.97 -0.36 -17.29
C PRO A 83 1.61 -1.65 -17.81
N THR A 84 1.12 -2.12 -18.97
CA THR A 84 1.87 -3.08 -19.77
C THR A 84 3.23 -2.44 -20.03
N ARG A 85 4.30 -3.22 -20.00
CA ARG A 85 5.57 -2.76 -20.58
C ARG A 85 5.38 -2.65 -22.08
N ASP A 86 4.51 -1.76 -22.54
CA ASP A 86 4.68 -1.21 -23.87
C ASP A 86 5.84 -0.24 -23.70
N PRO A 87 7.04 -0.55 -24.24
CA PRO A 87 8.05 0.48 -24.35
C PRO A 87 7.38 1.69 -25.00
N PRO A 88 7.73 2.95 -24.62
CA PRO A 88 7.35 4.07 -25.45
C PRO A 88 7.77 3.71 -26.86
N ARG A 89 6.74 3.61 -27.72
CA ARG A 89 6.78 3.43 -29.16
C ARG A 89 8.15 3.82 -29.71
N GLN A 90 8.73 2.94 -30.52
CA GLN A 90 9.84 3.24 -31.43
C GLN A 90 9.52 4.46 -32.30
N GLU A 91 9.63 5.66 -31.76
CA GLU A 91 9.66 6.94 -32.47
C GLU A 91 10.76 7.84 -31.89
N LEU A 92 11.86 7.23 -31.47
CA LEU A 92 13.16 7.92 -31.43
C LEU A 92 14.25 7.08 -32.11
N PHE A 93 13.90 6.40 -33.20
CA PHE A 93 14.86 6.11 -34.26
C PHE A 93 14.76 7.22 -35.31
N ILE A 94 15.06 8.46 -34.90
CA ILE A 94 15.55 9.43 -35.88
C ILE A 94 16.89 8.84 -36.32
N ALA A 95 16.94 8.36 -37.56
CA ALA A 95 18.16 7.89 -38.18
C ALA A 95 19.27 8.93 -37.94
N ILE A 96 20.28 8.57 -37.14
CA ILE A 96 21.51 9.35 -37.08
C ILE A 96 22.13 9.19 -38.46
N PRO A 97 22.19 10.23 -39.32
CA PRO A 97 22.87 10.10 -40.60
C PRO A 97 24.34 9.76 -40.31
N PRO A 98 24.96 8.85 -41.10
CA PRO A 98 26.35 8.49 -40.89
C PRO A 98 27.24 9.75 -40.99
N PRO A 99 28.34 9.83 -40.22
CA PRO A 99 29.28 10.94 -40.33
C PRO A 99 29.81 11.01 -41.76
N ARG A 100 29.73 12.20 -42.37
CA ARG A 100 30.39 12.48 -43.66
C ARG A 100 31.90 12.34 -43.44
N LYS A 101 32.54 11.53 -44.30
CA LYS A 101 34.00 11.41 -44.39
C LYS A 101 34.62 12.73 -44.83
#